data_AF-A0A534E2E7-F1
#
_entry.id   AF-A0A534E2E7-F1
#
_cell.length_a   1.000
_cell.length_b   1.000
_cell.length_c   1.000
_cell.angle_alpha   90.00
_cell.angle_beta   90.00
_cell.angle_gamma   90.00
#
_symmetry.space_group_name_H-M   'P 1'
#
loop_
_entity.id
_entity.type
_entity.pdbx_description
1 polymer ?
#
loop_
_entity_poly.entity_id
_entity_poly.type
_entity_poly.pdbx_seq_one_letter_code
_entity_poly.pdbx_strand_id
1 'polypeptide(L)'
;MNDHRVLAWTLVLLLILALPRIASAVPSFARQTGMPCSQCHTMAFGVALTPYGRQFKLNGYTFGEGEHPMPLAFMVQGGYSRVDTPPPDALAAHFSTNNNLSVDQVSVFLATRLTEHIGIFSQSTYSGEDRHFSWDNTDVRYARPLKLFGTDAVVGISVNNNPTVQDLWHSTPAWAYPYIG
;
A
#
# COMPACT_ATOMS: atom_id res chain seq x y z
N MET A 1 -3.74 6.00 47.76
CA MET A 1 -5.00 6.30 47.03
C MET A 1 -4.84 6.45 45.49
N ASN A 2 -3.65 6.21 44.90
CA ASN A 2 -3.43 6.42 43.46
C ASN A 2 -3.39 5.12 42.63
N ASP A 3 -3.02 3.99 43.23
CA ASP A 3 -2.79 2.73 42.48
C ASP A 3 -4.06 2.13 41.89
N HIS A 4 -5.18 2.16 42.61
CA HIS A 4 -6.46 1.66 42.09
C HIS A 4 -6.98 2.50 40.90
N ARG A 5 -6.64 3.79 40.84
CA ARG A 5 -7.03 4.68 39.74
C ARG A 5 -6.17 4.38 38.51
N VAL A 6 -4.86 4.22 38.70
CA VAL A 6 -3.94 3.82 37.61
C VAL A 6 -4.35 2.45 37.06
N LEU A 7 -4.60 1.46 37.92
CA LEU A 7 -5.04 0.13 37.51
C LEU A 7 -6.36 0.16 36.73
N ALA A 8 -7.33 0.98 37.18
CA ALA A 8 -8.60 1.16 36.49
C ALA A 8 -8.42 1.80 35.10
N TRP A 9 -7.57 2.82 34.97
CA TRP A 9 -7.28 3.44 33.67
C TRP A 9 -6.56 2.49 32.70
N THR A 10 -5.61 1.70 33.19
CA THR A 10 -4.92 0.68 32.39
C THR A 10 -5.89 -0.40 31.92
N LEU A 11 -6.80 -0.86 32.80
CA LEU A 11 -7.85 -1.81 32.44
C LEU A 11 -8.81 -1.24 31.40
N VAL A 12 -9.22 0.02 31.51
CA VAL A 12 -10.08 0.69 30.53
C VAL A 12 -9.37 0.82 29.17
N LEU A 13 -8.09 1.19 29.16
CA LEU A 13 -7.30 1.27 27.92
C LEU A 13 -7.17 -0.10 27.24
N LEU A 14 -6.88 -1.15 28.02
CA LEU A 14 -6.82 -2.53 27.52
C LEU A 14 -8.18 -3.00 26.98
N LEU A 15 -9.29 -2.63 27.65
CA LEU A 15 -10.64 -2.97 27.21
C LEU A 15 -10.99 -2.28 25.87
N ILE A 16 -10.58 -1.02 25.70
CA ILE A 16 -10.77 -0.25 24.45
C ILE A 16 -9.92 -0.80 23.30
N LEU A 17 -8.72 -1.31 23.59
CA LEU A 17 -7.86 -1.98 22.62
C LEU A 17 -8.37 -3.39 22.24
N ALA A 18 -9.11 -4.05 23.13
CA ALA A 18 -9.66 -5.39 22.92
C ALA A 18 -11.02 -5.41 22.18
N LEU A 19 -11.67 -4.25 21.97
CA LEU A 19 -12.90 -4.19 21.18
C LEU A 19 -12.62 -4.62 19.73
N PRO A 20 -13.41 -5.54 19.15
CA PRO A 20 -13.27 -5.94 17.76
C PRO A 20 -13.55 -4.72 16.88
N ARG A 21 -12.50 -4.16 16.29
CA ARG A 21 -12.64 -3.13 15.27
C ARG A 21 -12.94 -3.83 13.96
N ILE A 22 -13.96 -3.36 13.22
CA ILE A 22 -14.03 -3.66 11.79
C ILE A 22 -12.68 -3.23 11.23
N ALA A 23 -11.94 -4.15 10.63
CA ALA A 23 -10.65 -3.89 10.03
C ALA A 23 -10.88 -2.94 8.83
N SER A 24 -10.97 -1.64 9.09
CA SER A 24 -11.22 -0.60 8.09
C SER A 24 -9.94 -0.27 7.30
N ALA A 25 -8.78 -0.71 7.80
CA ALA A 25 -7.48 -0.58 7.16
C ALA A 25 -7.18 -1.65 6.09
N VAL A 26 -8.20 -2.30 5.53
CA VAL A 26 -8.02 -3.25 4.42
C VAL A 26 -7.68 -2.46 3.14
N PRO A 27 -6.66 -2.83 2.35
CA PRO A 27 -6.32 -2.12 1.10
C PRO A 27 -7.51 -1.94 0.15
N SER A 28 -7.52 -0.86 -0.64
CA SER A 28 -8.69 -0.47 -1.45
C SER A 28 -9.16 -1.57 -2.41
N PHE A 29 -8.25 -2.28 -3.08
CA PHE A 29 -8.61 -3.39 -3.97
C PHE A 29 -9.11 -4.63 -3.23
N ALA A 30 -8.66 -4.89 -2.01
CA ALA A 30 -9.22 -5.96 -1.19
C ALA A 30 -10.66 -5.64 -0.77
N ARG A 31 -10.98 -4.36 -0.50
CA ARG A 31 -12.38 -3.92 -0.30
C ARG A 31 -13.22 -4.02 -1.57
N GLN A 32 -12.67 -3.64 -2.72
CA GLN A 32 -13.36 -3.71 -4.01
C GLN A 32 -13.75 -5.15 -4.39
N THR A 33 -12.88 -6.11 -4.07
CA THR A 33 -13.00 -7.49 -4.55
C THR A 33 -13.49 -8.47 -3.50
N GLY A 34 -13.38 -8.12 -2.20
CA GLY A 34 -13.68 -9.03 -1.09
C GLY A 34 -12.66 -10.15 -0.89
N MET A 35 -11.52 -10.13 -1.59
CA MET A 35 -10.51 -11.18 -1.50
C MET A 35 -9.41 -10.87 -0.47
N PRO A 36 -8.81 -11.91 0.15
CA PRO A 36 -7.68 -11.73 1.05
C PRO A 36 -6.43 -11.25 0.28
N CYS A 37 -5.53 -10.53 0.96
CA CYS A 37 -4.31 -9.98 0.36
C CYS A 37 -3.45 -11.05 -0.34
N SER A 38 -3.39 -12.26 0.25
CA SER A 38 -2.64 -13.40 -0.27
C SER A 38 -3.18 -13.96 -1.59
N GLN A 39 -4.41 -13.61 -1.97
CA GLN A 39 -4.95 -13.97 -3.27
C GLN A 39 -4.26 -13.18 -4.39
N CYS A 40 -3.91 -11.92 -4.13
CA CYS A 40 -3.26 -11.04 -5.10
C CYS A 40 -1.73 -11.04 -4.97
N HIS A 41 -1.20 -11.11 -3.75
CA HIS A 41 0.23 -10.98 -3.46
C HIS A 41 0.84 -12.27 -2.94
N THR A 42 2.05 -12.60 -3.38
CA THR A 42 2.79 -13.81 -2.93
C THR A 42 3.24 -13.70 -1.46
N MET A 43 3.30 -12.48 -0.94
CA MET A 43 3.47 -12.14 0.46
C MET A 43 2.37 -11.15 0.80
N ALA A 44 1.65 -11.29 1.91
CA ALA A 44 0.43 -10.50 2.17
C ALA A 44 0.60 -8.95 2.08
N PHE A 45 1.84 -8.46 2.19
CA PHE A 45 2.22 -7.05 2.03
C PHE A 45 3.35 -6.82 1.01
N GLY A 46 3.76 -7.85 0.27
CA GLY A 46 4.82 -7.73 -0.74
C GLY A 46 4.25 -7.30 -2.08
N VAL A 47 5.01 -6.54 -2.86
CA VAL A 47 4.56 -6.08 -4.19
C VAL A 47 4.40 -7.22 -5.19
N ALA A 48 5.17 -8.31 -5.04
CA ALA A 48 5.14 -9.44 -5.96
C ALA A 48 3.75 -10.09 -6.06
N LEU A 49 3.24 -10.21 -7.30
CA LEU A 49 1.90 -10.67 -7.59
C LEU A 49 1.83 -12.19 -7.80
N THR A 50 0.73 -12.80 -7.37
CA THR A 50 0.32 -14.16 -7.78
C THR A 50 -0.14 -14.15 -9.25
N PRO A 51 -0.37 -15.32 -9.89
CA PRO A 51 -1.03 -15.36 -11.20
C PRO A 51 -2.37 -14.60 -11.22
N TYR A 52 -3.14 -14.69 -10.13
CA TYR A 52 -4.39 -13.96 -10.00
C TYR A 52 -4.17 -12.43 -9.94
N GLY A 53 -3.24 -11.97 -9.10
CA GLY A 53 -2.92 -10.54 -8.99
C GLY A 53 -2.44 -9.94 -10.32
N ARG A 54 -1.67 -10.72 -11.09
CA ARG A 54 -1.28 -10.33 -12.46
C ARG A 54 -2.47 -10.19 -13.39
N GLN A 55 -3.43 -11.11 -13.34
CA GLN A 55 -4.65 -11.02 -14.15
C GLN A 55 -5.51 -9.82 -13.75
N PHE A 56 -5.62 -9.52 -12.45
CA PHE A 56 -6.31 -8.34 -11.96
C PHE A 56 -5.72 -7.05 -12.53
N LYS A 57 -4.39 -6.90 -12.47
CA LYS A 57 -3.66 -5.76 -13.06
C LYS A 57 -3.77 -5.73 -14.58
N LEU A 58 -3.59 -6.86 -15.26
CA LEU A 58 -3.71 -6.97 -16.73
C LEU A 58 -5.09 -6.51 -17.22
N ASN A 59 -6.15 -6.88 -16.51
CA ASN A 59 -7.53 -6.52 -16.84
C ASN A 59 -7.96 -5.17 -16.25
N GLY A 60 -7.02 -4.26 -15.97
CA GLY A 60 -7.37 -2.86 -15.68
C GLY A 60 -7.90 -2.61 -14.28
N TYR A 61 -7.62 -3.47 -13.30
CA TYR A 61 -8.08 -3.33 -11.91
C TYR A 61 -9.62 -3.33 -11.75
N THR A 62 -10.35 -3.94 -12.68
CA THR A 62 -11.82 -3.85 -12.73
C THR A 62 -12.57 -5.06 -12.16
N PHE A 63 -11.87 -6.10 -11.67
CA PHE A 63 -12.56 -7.23 -11.05
C PHE A 63 -13.23 -6.83 -9.73
N GLY A 64 -14.28 -7.56 -9.35
CA GLY A 64 -15.07 -7.33 -8.15
C GLY A 64 -16.41 -6.67 -8.46
N GLU A 65 -17.37 -6.86 -7.55
CA GLU A 65 -18.74 -6.37 -7.70
C GLU A 65 -19.02 -5.12 -6.83
N GLY A 66 -17.99 -4.56 -6.19
CA GLY A 66 -18.18 -3.47 -5.21
C GLY A 66 -18.78 -2.19 -5.83
N GLU A 67 -19.94 -1.78 -5.31
CA GLU A 67 -20.40 -0.39 -5.36
C GLU A 67 -19.32 0.49 -4.70
N HIS A 68 -18.68 1.35 -5.52
CA HIS A 68 -17.53 2.21 -5.20
C HIS A 68 -17.17 2.35 -3.70
N PRO A 69 -16.53 1.33 -3.07
CA PRO A 69 -16.10 1.47 -1.69
C PRO A 69 -15.05 2.58 -1.65
N MET A 70 -14.99 3.36 -0.56
CA MET A 70 -14.02 4.44 -0.38
C MET A 70 -12.65 4.01 -0.95
N PRO A 71 -12.14 4.63 -2.02
CA PRO A 71 -11.03 4.08 -2.80
C PRO A 71 -9.65 4.42 -2.21
N LEU A 72 -9.65 5.04 -1.02
CA LEU A 72 -8.46 5.53 -0.35
C LEU A 72 -7.95 4.53 0.69
N ALA A 73 -6.64 4.28 0.68
CA ALA A 73 -5.94 3.57 1.74
C ALA A 73 -4.69 4.35 2.16
N PHE A 74 -4.22 4.09 3.37
CA PHE A 74 -3.05 4.75 3.94
C PHE A 74 -2.05 3.70 4.41
N MET A 75 -0.76 3.98 4.23
CA MET A 75 0.33 3.22 4.83
C MET A 75 1.19 4.19 5.63
N VAL A 76 1.58 3.77 6.84
CA VAL A 76 2.52 4.52 7.67
C VAL A 76 3.65 3.56 8.03
N GLN A 77 4.87 3.98 7.75
CA GLN A 77 6.09 3.29 8.17
C GLN A 77 6.84 4.20 9.14
N GLY A 78 7.42 3.59 10.17
CA GLY A 78 8.28 4.28 11.11
C GLY A 78 9.30 3.32 11.69
N GLY A 79 10.38 3.89 12.18
CA GLY A 79 11.54 3.16 12.68
C GLY A 79 11.92 3.59 14.09
N TYR A 80 12.62 2.70 14.78
CA TYR A 80 13.37 3.04 15.98
C TYR A 80 14.83 2.60 15.80
N SER A 81 15.74 3.53 15.98
CA SER A 81 17.18 3.30 15.80
C SER A 81 17.96 3.59 17.08
N ARG A 82 18.74 2.60 17.52
CA ARG A 82 19.69 2.72 18.62
C ARG A 82 21.05 2.19 18.18
N VAL A 83 22.10 2.95 18.50
CA VAL A 83 23.50 2.53 18.34
C VAL A 83 24.17 2.42 19.70
N ASP A 84 25.14 1.52 19.84
CA ASP A 84 25.87 1.35 21.10
C ASP A 84 26.92 2.45 21.31
N THR A 85 27.47 3.00 20.23
CA THR A 85 28.37 4.17 20.25
C THR A 85 27.74 5.30 19.43
N PRO A 86 27.13 6.31 20.08
CA PRO A 86 26.55 7.45 19.38
C PRO A 86 27.63 8.24 18.61
N PRO A 87 27.35 8.70 17.37
CA PRO A 87 28.19 9.70 16.73
C PRO A 87 28.23 10.99 17.57
N PRO A 88 29.29 11.80 17.44
CA PRO A 88 29.42 13.06 18.19
C PRO A 88 28.32 14.06 17.84
N ASP A 89 27.84 14.04 16.59
CA ASP A 89 26.79 14.91 16.08
C ASP A 89 25.63 14.10 15.48
N ALA A 90 24.44 14.69 15.43
CA ALA A 90 23.27 14.07 14.81
C ALA A 90 23.48 13.87 13.30
N LEU A 91 23.13 12.68 12.79
CA LEU A 91 23.31 12.31 11.39
C LEU A 91 22.30 12.96 10.43
N ALA A 92 21.17 13.43 10.97
CA ALA A 92 20.11 14.07 10.20
C ALA A 92 19.40 15.14 11.03
N ALA A 93 18.81 16.14 10.36
CA ALA A 93 18.03 17.18 11.03
C ALA A 93 16.83 16.59 11.78
N HIS A 94 16.56 17.08 12.98
CA HIS A 94 15.49 16.62 13.89
C HIS A 94 15.69 15.22 14.50
N PHE A 95 16.86 14.61 14.28
CA PHE A 95 17.29 13.40 14.96
C PHE A 95 18.29 13.76 16.08
N SER A 96 18.30 12.94 17.13
CA SER A 96 19.32 12.91 18.18
C SER A 96 20.52 12.07 17.74
N THR A 97 21.60 12.10 18.50
CA THR A 97 22.76 11.21 18.30
C THR A 97 22.43 9.74 18.60
N ASN A 98 21.36 9.46 19.37
CA ASN A 98 20.91 8.10 19.66
C ASN A 98 19.43 8.03 20.06
N ASN A 99 18.87 6.81 20.10
CA ASN A 99 17.49 6.51 20.51
C ASN A 99 16.45 7.29 19.70
N ASN A 100 16.55 7.21 18.38
CA ASN A 100 15.71 7.96 17.48
C ASN A 100 14.45 7.20 17.11
N LEU A 101 13.30 7.88 17.20
CA LEU A 101 12.03 7.45 16.63
C LEU A 101 11.79 8.24 15.34
N SER A 102 11.41 7.56 14.27
CA SER A 102 11.08 8.18 12.98
C SER A 102 9.71 7.75 12.50
N VAL A 103 9.09 8.66 11.75
CA VAL A 103 8.07 8.30 10.76
C VAL A 103 8.78 8.37 9.43
N ASP A 104 9.02 7.23 8.81
CA ASP A 104 9.84 7.13 7.62
C ASP A 104 9.03 7.56 6.40
N GLN A 105 7.81 7.03 6.29
CA GLN A 105 6.92 7.41 5.21
C GLN A 105 5.43 7.33 5.57
N VAL A 106 4.66 8.24 4.98
CA VAL A 106 3.20 8.21 4.99
C VAL A 106 2.72 8.21 3.54
N SER A 107 2.14 7.10 3.11
CA SER A 107 1.66 6.91 1.75
C SER A 107 0.14 6.91 1.69
N VAL A 108 -0.40 7.57 0.68
CA VAL A 108 -1.82 7.58 0.34
C VAL A 108 -2.00 6.84 -0.98
N PHE A 109 -2.94 5.91 -1.02
CA PHE A 109 -3.27 5.12 -2.19
C PHE A 109 -4.68 5.43 -2.65
N LEU A 110 -4.83 5.85 -3.91
CA LEU A 110 -6.08 5.86 -4.65
C LEU A 110 -6.09 4.65 -5.57
N ALA A 111 -6.91 3.65 -5.24
CA ALA A 111 -6.94 2.37 -5.95
C ALA A 111 -8.37 1.87 -6.12
N THR A 112 -8.90 1.93 -7.35
CA THR A 112 -10.30 1.55 -7.61
C THR A 112 -10.60 1.31 -9.09
N ARG A 113 -11.71 0.62 -9.34
CA ARG A 113 -12.42 0.58 -10.62
C ARG A 113 -13.20 1.88 -10.83
N LEU A 114 -12.95 2.54 -11.96
CA LEU A 114 -13.66 3.76 -12.38
C LEU A 114 -14.88 3.43 -13.26
N THR A 115 -14.74 2.48 -14.18
CA THR A 115 -15.80 1.96 -15.05
C THR A 115 -15.64 0.45 -15.23
N GLU A 116 -16.53 -0.22 -15.97
CA GLU A 116 -16.39 -1.66 -16.27
C GLU A 116 -15.03 -2.06 -16.86
N HIS A 117 -14.38 -1.14 -17.60
CA HIS A 117 -13.14 -1.42 -18.33
C HIS A 117 -11.99 -0.47 -17.98
N ILE A 118 -12.19 0.46 -17.04
CA ILE A 118 -11.17 1.42 -16.61
C ILE A 118 -10.98 1.33 -15.09
N GLY A 119 -9.73 1.22 -14.65
CA GLY A 119 -9.36 1.35 -13.25
C GLY A 119 -8.11 2.20 -13.07
N ILE A 120 -7.84 2.54 -11.81
CA ILE A 120 -6.71 3.37 -11.40
C ILE A 120 -6.01 2.75 -10.20
N PHE A 121 -4.69 2.82 -10.23
CA PHE A 121 -3.81 2.75 -9.06
C PHE A 121 -2.97 4.02 -9.03
N SER A 122 -2.94 4.72 -7.91
CA SER A 122 -2.09 5.89 -7.69
C SER A 122 -1.61 5.89 -6.25
N GLN A 123 -0.31 6.04 -6.06
CA GLN A 123 0.32 6.18 -4.76
C GLN A 123 1.04 7.52 -4.69
N SER A 124 0.97 8.19 -3.55
CA SER A 124 1.81 9.35 -3.26
C SER A 124 2.31 9.26 -1.83
N THR A 125 3.54 9.67 -1.59
CA THR A 125 4.22 9.44 -0.32
C THR A 125 4.85 10.73 0.19
N TYR A 126 4.70 10.97 1.49
CA TYR A 126 5.51 11.92 2.22
C TYR A 126 6.65 11.18 2.92
N SER A 127 7.90 11.51 2.60
CA SER A 127 9.08 11.06 3.36
C SER A 127 9.24 11.95 4.59
N GLY A 128 9.37 11.34 5.77
CA GLY A 128 9.63 12.07 7.01
C GLY A 128 11.09 12.50 7.15
N GLU A 129 12.03 11.77 6.56
CA GLU A 129 13.46 12.10 6.56
C GLU A 129 13.74 13.32 5.68
N ASP A 130 13.31 13.25 4.41
CA ASP A 130 13.53 14.31 3.42
C ASP A 130 12.52 15.46 3.57
N ARG A 131 11.43 15.25 4.32
CA ARG A 131 10.30 16.17 4.49
C ARG A 131 9.75 16.63 3.14
N HIS A 132 9.63 15.68 2.23
CA HIS A 132 9.24 15.91 0.86
C HIS A 132 8.07 15.02 0.47
N PHE A 133 7.16 15.57 -0.33
CA PHE A 133 6.05 14.82 -0.89
C PHE A 133 6.38 14.46 -2.34
N SER A 134 6.43 13.15 -2.63
CA SER A 134 6.63 12.61 -3.96
C SER A 134 5.36 12.00 -4.50
N TRP A 135 5.25 12.05 -5.84
CA TRP A 135 4.32 11.21 -6.56
C TRP A 135 5.05 9.93 -6.97
N ASP A 136 4.64 8.79 -6.43
CA ASP A 136 5.27 7.51 -6.69
C ASP A 136 4.71 6.94 -8.01
N ASN A 137 4.05 5.79 -7.98
CA ASN A 137 3.46 5.17 -9.15
C ASN A 137 1.98 5.56 -9.34
N THR A 138 1.65 5.99 -10.55
CA THR A 138 0.28 6.05 -11.06
C THR A 138 0.13 5.28 -12.34
N ASP A 139 -0.92 4.47 -12.42
CA ASP A 139 -1.36 3.75 -13.60
C ASP A 139 -2.88 3.87 -13.72
N VAL A 140 -3.33 4.53 -14.78
CA VAL A 140 -4.73 4.49 -15.23
C VAL A 140 -4.78 3.55 -16.42
N ARG A 141 -5.62 2.51 -16.31
CA ARG A 141 -5.62 1.43 -17.28
C ARG A 141 -7.02 1.17 -17.82
N TYR A 142 -7.15 1.27 -19.13
CA TYR A 142 -8.25 0.68 -19.88
C TYR A 142 -7.86 -0.72 -20.32
N ALA A 143 -8.70 -1.72 -20.08
CA ALA A 143 -8.47 -3.07 -20.56
C ALA A 143 -9.80 -3.76 -20.91
N ARG A 144 -9.78 -4.55 -21.99
CA ARG A 144 -10.93 -5.31 -22.44
C ARG A 144 -10.51 -6.73 -22.83
N PRO A 145 -11.06 -7.76 -22.18
CA PRO A 145 -10.90 -9.14 -22.63
C PRO A 145 -11.71 -9.36 -23.91
N LEU A 146 -11.15 -10.11 -24.85
CA LEU A 146 -11.79 -10.49 -26.11
C LEU A 146 -11.21 -11.80 -26.62
N LYS A 147 -11.88 -12.39 -27.62
CA LYS A 147 -11.36 -13.55 -28.34
C LYS A 147 -10.74 -13.12 -29.66
N LEU A 148 -9.44 -13.32 -29.81
CA LEU A 148 -8.70 -13.14 -31.07
C LEU A 148 -8.45 -14.52 -31.67
N PHE A 149 -9.03 -14.80 -32.84
CA PHE A 149 -8.86 -16.08 -33.55
C PHE A 149 -9.18 -17.33 -32.71
N GLY A 150 -10.14 -17.22 -31.78
CA GLY A 150 -10.51 -18.30 -30.86
C GLY A 150 -9.71 -18.36 -29.56
N THR A 151 -8.64 -17.57 -29.43
CA THR A 151 -7.80 -17.48 -28.23
C THR A 151 -8.20 -16.29 -27.36
N ASP A 152 -8.17 -16.46 -26.04
CA ASP A 152 -8.43 -15.38 -25.09
C ASP A 152 -7.27 -14.38 -25.10
N ALA A 153 -7.60 -13.10 -25.26
CA ALA A 153 -6.65 -12.01 -25.29
C ALA A 153 -7.21 -10.81 -24.52
N VAL A 154 -6.31 -9.95 -24.03
CA VAL A 154 -6.67 -8.68 -23.41
C VAL A 154 -6.02 -7.58 -24.23
N VAL A 155 -6.81 -6.60 -24.66
CA VAL A 155 -6.32 -5.38 -25.31
C VAL A 155 -6.58 -4.19 -24.41
N GLY A 156 -5.70 -3.21 -24.42
CA GLY A 156 -5.80 -2.10 -23.49
C GLY A 156 -4.82 -0.97 -23.73
N ILE A 157 -4.99 0.09 -22.96
CA ILE A 157 -4.13 1.27 -22.92
C ILE A 157 -3.81 1.53 -21.44
N SER A 158 -2.53 1.69 -21.12
CA SER A 158 -2.05 2.15 -19.81
C SER A 158 -1.46 3.55 -19.96
N VAL A 159 -1.92 4.47 -19.13
CA VAL A 159 -1.36 5.81 -18.99
C VAL A 159 -0.76 5.89 -17.60
N ASN A 160 0.57 6.01 -17.53
CA ASN A 160 1.31 5.97 -16.28
C ASN A 160 2.46 6.97 -16.26
N ASN A 161 2.91 7.33 -15.05
CA ASN A 161 4.06 8.21 -14.82
C ASN A 161 5.39 7.44 -14.66
N ASN A 162 5.34 6.11 -14.68
CA ASN A 162 6.51 5.23 -14.61
C ASN A 162 6.34 4.10 -15.63
N PRO A 163 7.02 4.15 -16.79
CA PRO A 163 6.83 3.18 -17.88
C PRO A 163 7.00 1.72 -17.47
N THR A 164 7.73 1.43 -16.41
CA THR A 164 7.97 0.06 -15.95
C THR A 164 6.83 -0.47 -15.06
N VAL A 165 5.94 0.41 -14.57
CA VAL A 165 4.79 0.03 -13.72
C VAL A 165 3.84 -0.94 -14.41
N GLN A 166 3.82 -0.96 -15.75
CA GLN A 166 2.91 -1.82 -16.50
C GLN A 166 3.30 -3.30 -16.47
N ASP A 167 4.57 -3.61 -16.19
CA ASP A 167 5.10 -4.97 -16.10
C ASP A 167 4.36 -5.78 -15.03
N LEU A 168 3.88 -6.96 -15.42
CA LEU A 168 3.13 -7.84 -14.54
C LEU A 168 4.04 -8.75 -13.70
N TRP A 169 5.29 -8.96 -14.14
CA TRP A 169 6.21 -9.91 -13.52
C TRP A 169 7.24 -9.26 -12.61
N HIS A 170 7.24 -7.92 -12.51
CA HIS A 170 8.21 -7.16 -11.72
C HIS A 170 9.66 -7.50 -12.10
N SER A 171 9.85 -7.76 -13.40
CA SER A 171 11.14 -8.01 -14.06
C SER A 171 11.87 -6.71 -14.43
N THR A 172 11.17 -5.59 -14.36
CA THR A 172 11.65 -4.24 -14.63
C THR A 172 11.69 -3.42 -13.33
N PRO A 173 12.39 -2.26 -13.29
CA PRO A 173 12.66 -1.54 -12.06
C PRO A 173 11.46 -1.18 -11.16
N ALA A 174 10.28 -0.86 -11.72
CA ALA A 174 9.10 -0.61 -10.89
C ALA A 174 8.75 -1.85 -10.08
N TRP A 175 8.54 -1.66 -8.77
CA TRP A 175 8.24 -2.73 -7.82
C TRP A 175 9.37 -3.77 -7.67
N ALA A 176 10.58 -3.45 -8.12
CA ALA A 176 11.74 -4.28 -7.86
C ALA A 176 12.14 -4.22 -6.38
N TYR A 177 12.92 -5.20 -5.93
CA TYR A 177 13.49 -5.16 -4.59
C TYR A 177 14.53 -4.01 -4.49
N PRO A 178 14.61 -3.29 -3.35
CA PRO A 178 13.78 -3.42 -2.15
C PRO A 178 12.36 -2.89 -2.39
N TYR A 179 11.34 -3.66 -2.01
CA TYR A 179 9.92 -3.42 -2.32
C TYR A 179 9.27 -2.22 -1.59
N ILE A 180 10.10 -1.28 -1.16
CA ILE A 180 9.80 -0.08 -0.39
C ILE A 180 10.44 1.05 -1.19
N GLY A 181 9.64 1.70 -2.04
CA GLY A 181 10.04 2.76 -2.95
C GLY A 181 8.84 3.32 -3.67
#